data_AF-A0A0Z8JT89-F1
#
_entry.id   AF-A0A0Z8JT89-F1
#
_cell.length_a   1.000
_cell.length_b   1.000
_cell.length_c   1.000
_cell.angle_alpha   90.00
_cell.angle_beta   90.00
_cell.angle_gamma   90.00
#
_symmetry.space_group_name_H-M   'P 1'
#
loop_
_entity.id
_entity.type
_entity.pdbx_description
1 polymer ?
#
loop_
_entity_poly.entity_id
_entity_poly.type
_entity_poly.pdbx_seq_one_letter_code
_entity_poly.pdbx_strand_id
1 'polypeptide(L)'
;MKKSFFQKTYNLNINLIILILLLLLLKFALLLLENQLGNIEIESLQSSISFVQDKLNFIAYFVQSLTLTLTSILVLSICTELFQRFTKDSILNYFKSIYQTIRLRQFLKQDEMSESIISIDNQTTVTKFNPILKNFNHAISSCTVDIRQDTLSVFIKYPRTQQAQKLLRDMEGHVKEEISGQNPEYYFSSSIREGNKLWYIGTRR
;
A
#
# COMPACT_ATOMS: atom_id res chain seq x y z
N MET A 1 -12.97 -15.49 -11.50
CA MET A 1 -11.57 -15.50 -11.05
C MET A 1 -11.46 -15.06 -9.59
N LYS A 2 -10.63 -15.75 -8.79
CA LYS A 2 -10.43 -15.45 -7.36
C LYS A 2 -9.01 -14.90 -7.16
N LYS A 3 -8.87 -13.89 -6.29
CA LYS A 3 -7.57 -13.37 -5.88
C LYS A 3 -6.74 -14.45 -5.19
N SER A 4 -5.46 -14.51 -5.52
CA SER A 4 -4.49 -15.33 -4.79
C SER A 4 -4.28 -14.79 -3.36
N PHE A 5 -3.59 -15.56 -2.52
CA PHE A 5 -3.27 -15.14 -1.16
C PHE A 5 -2.44 -13.84 -1.18
N PHE A 6 -1.34 -13.81 -1.95
CA PHE A 6 -0.58 -12.59 -2.27
C PHE A 6 -1.44 -11.38 -2.59
N GLN A 7 -2.36 -11.50 -3.58
CA GLN A 7 -3.17 -10.37 -4.02
C GLN A 7 -4.18 -9.88 -2.96
N LYS A 8 -4.54 -10.72 -1.99
CA LYS A 8 -5.39 -10.34 -0.85
C LYS A 8 -4.57 -9.67 0.25
N THR A 9 -3.37 -10.17 0.54
CA THR A 9 -2.56 -9.74 1.68
C THR A 9 -1.61 -8.59 1.34
N TYR A 10 -1.25 -8.36 0.07
CA TYR A 10 -0.26 -7.34 -0.32
C TYR A 10 -0.54 -5.95 0.26
N ASN A 11 -1.74 -5.40 0.05
CA ASN A 11 -2.08 -4.07 0.57
C ASN A 11 -2.22 -4.05 2.10
N LEU A 12 -2.70 -5.15 2.69
CA LEU A 12 -2.77 -5.29 4.13
C LEU A 12 -1.36 -5.24 4.73
N ASN A 13 -0.42 -5.98 4.15
CA ASN A 13 0.97 -6.02 4.60
C ASN A 13 1.66 -4.66 4.44
N ILE A 14 1.45 -3.94 3.32
CA ILE A 14 1.98 -2.56 3.17
C ILE A 14 1.40 -1.63 4.24
N ASN A 15 0.09 -1.66 4.48
CA ASN A 15 -0.54 -0.82 5.49
C ASN A 15 -0.04 -1.16 6.91
N LEU A 16 0.17 -2.44 7.21
CA LEU A 16 0.78 -2.88 8.47
C LEU A 16 2.20 -2.34 8.61
N ILE A 17 3.03 -2.42 7.58
CA ILE A 17 4.40 -1.88 7.61
C ILE A 17 4.38 -0.39 7.92
N ILE A 18 3.55 0.40 7.22
CA ILE A 18 3.41 1.84 7.44
C ILE A 18 2.96 2.13 8.88
N LEU A 19 1.95 1.41 9.37
CA LEU A 19 1.43 1.58 10.73
C LEU A 19 2.48 1.22 11.79
N ILE A 20 3.21 0.12 11.60
CA ILE A 20 4.30 -0.29 12.50
C ILE A 20 5.39 0.79 12.54
N LEU A 21 5.79 1.35 11.40
CA LEU A 21 6.76 2.44 11.34
C LEU A 21 6.28 3.68 12.10
N LEU A 22 5.01 4.07 11.95
CA LEU A 22 4.42 5.19 12.70
C LEU A 22 4.40 4.92 14.21
N LEU A 23 4.07 3.70 14.65
CA LEU A 23 4.08 3.33 16.06
C LEU A 23 5.50 3.31 16.64
N LEU A 24 6.50 2.90 15.86
CA LEU A 24 7.91 2.96 16.27
C LEU A 24 8.37 4.41 16.44
N LEU A 25 8.00 5.32 15.52
CA LEU A 25 8.26 6.75 15.65
C LEU A 25 7.58 7.36 16.88
N LEU A 26 6.32 6.98 17.13
CA LEU A 26 5.59 7.42 18.32
C LEU A 26 6.28 6.93 19.61
N LYS A 27 6.69 5.66 19.67
CA LYS A 27 7.43 5.12 20.81
C LYS A 27 8.74 5.88 21.03
N PHE A 28 9.47 6.19 19.97
CA PHE A 28 10.70 6.97 20.04
C PHE A 28 10.44 8.38 20.60
N ALA A 29 9.38 9.06 20.14
CA ALA A 29 8.99 10.37 20.67
C ALA A 29 8.62 10.33 22.16
N LEU A 30 7.90 9.28 22.61
CA LEU A 30 7.56 9.08 24.02
C LEU A 30 8.81 8.89 24.89
N LEU A 31 9.79 8.11 24.43
CA LEU A 31 11.06 7.91 25.13
C LEU A 31 11.82 9.23 25.29
N LEU A 32 11.86 10.05 24.23
CA LEU A 32 12.49 11.37 24.30
C LEU A 32 11.79 12.27 25.32
N LEU A 33 10.45 12.27 25.33
CA LEU A 33 9.66 13.06 26.26
C LEU A 33 9.91 12.65 27.72
N GLU A 34 9.94 11.35 27.99
CA GLU A 34 10.22 10.81 29.33
C GLU A 34 11.61 11.25 29.82
N ASN A 35 12.63 11.15 28.96
CA ASN A 35 13.99 11.58 29.29
C ASN A 35 14.07 13.09 29.57
N GLN A 36 13.37 13.93 28.80
CA GLN A 36 13.32 15.36 29.06
C GLN A 36 12.64 15.70 30.39
N LEU A 37 11.56 14.99 30.73
CA LEU A 37 10.88 15.16 32.01
C LEU A 37 11.76 14.74 33.20
N GLY A 38 12.56 13.68 33.02
CA GLY A 38 13.48 13.19 34.07
C GLY A 38 14.59 14.18 34.42
N ASN A 39 14.94 15.11 33.52
CA ASN A 39 15.98 16.12 33.77
C ASN A 39 15.45 17.38 34.48
N ILE A 40 14.16 17.45 34.81
CA ILE A 40 13.57 18.61 35.49
C ILE A 40 13.76 18.46 37.00
N GLU A 41 14.72 19.18 37.56
CA GLU A 41 15.03 19.18 39.00
C GLU A 41 14.32 20.34 39.73
N ILE A 42 12.98 20.31 39.76
CA ILE A 42 12.17 21.27 40.52
C ILE A 42 11.42 20.51 41.62
N GLU A 43 11.92 20.60 42.87
CA GLU A 43 11.39 19.86 44.03
C GLU A 43 9.87 20.02 44.20
N SER A 44 9.33 21.23 44.02
CA SER A 44 7.89 21.51 44.18
C SER A 44 7.01 20.80 43.16
N LEU A 45 7.57 20.38 42.03
CA LEU A 45 6.84 19.73 40.91
C LEU A 45 7.12 18.24 40.82
N GLN A 46 8.01 17.69 41.64
CA GLN A 46 8.54 16.33 41.48
C GLN A 46 7.44 15.26 41.55
N SER A 47 6.45 15.41 42.43
CA SER A 47 5.28 14.52 42.52
C SER A 47 4.40 14.57 41.26
N SER A 48 4.24 15.74 40.66
CA SER A 48 3.50 15.89 39.41
C SER A 48 4.27 15.32 38.22
N ILE A 49 5.59 15.53 38.18
CA ILE A 49 6.48 14.96 37.16
C ILE A 49 6.45 13.44 37.21
N SER A 50 6.59 12.83 38.40
CA SER A 50 6.55 11.37 38.54
C SER A 50 5.20 10.78 38.11
N PHE A 51 4.09 11.44 38.45
CA PHE A 51 2.77 11.02 37.99
C PHE A 51 2.65 11.05 36.45
N VAL A 52 3.16 12.09 35.81
CA VAL A 52 3.18 12.20 34.33
C VAL A 52 4.07 11.13 33.72
N GLN A 53 5.26 10.88 34.29
CA GLN A 53 6.17 9.82 33.85
C GLN A 53 5.53 8.44 33.93
N ASP A 54 4.83 8.12 35.01
CA ASP A 54 4.11 6.85 35.15
C ASP A 54 3.04 6.68 34.06
N LYS A 55 2.30 7.75 33.74
CA LYS A 55 1.31 7.73 32.64
C LYS A 55 1.97 7.57 31.27
N LEU A 56 3.07 8.27 31.02
CA LEU A 56 3.82 8.13 29.78
C LEU A 56 4.38 6.72 29.60
N ASN A 57 4.93 6.14 30.68
CA ASN A 57 5.42 4.76 30.69
C ASN A 57 4.32 3.75 30.39
N PHE A 58 3.13 3.95 30.98
CA PHE A 58 1.98 3.11 30.68
C PHE A 58 1.59 3.19 29.18
N ILE A 59 1.54 4.40 28.61
CA ILE A 59 1.24 4.61 27.19
C ILE A 59 2.33 3.97 26.31
N ALA A 60 3.61 4.17 26.64
CA ALA A 60 4.74 3.61 25.90
C ALA A 60 4.72 2.08 25.90
N TYR A 61 4.40 1.46 27.05
CA TYR A 61 4.20 0.01 27.16
C TYR A 61 3.04 -0.47 26.27
N PHE A 62 1.91 0.24 26.29
CA PHE A 62 0.77 -0.10 25.44
C PHE A 62 1.11 -0.01 23.95
N VAL A 63 1.78 1.07 23.51
CA VAL A 63 2.26 1.24 22.13
C VAL A 63 3.22 0.13 21.74
N GLN A 64 4.14 -0.27 22.64
CA GLN A 64 5.05 -1.38 22.40
C GLN A 64 4.32 -2.71 22.22
N SER A 65 3.36 -3.03 23.10
CA SER A 65 2.56 -4.25 23.01
C SER A 65 1.75 -4.30 21.69
N LEU A 66 1.12 -3.19 21.32
CA LEU A 66 0.43 -3.06 20.03
C LEU A 66 1.39 -3.24 18.84
N THR A 67 2.58 -2.65 18.90
CA THR A 67 3.59 -2.81 17.84
C THR A 67 4.02 -4.27 17.69
N LEU A 68 4.23 -4.99 18.79
CA LEU A 68 4.62 -6.40 18.79
C LEU A 68 3.51 -7.30 18.19
N THR A 69 2.27 -7.08 18.59
CA THR A 69 1.12 -7.84 18.05
C THR A 69 0.95 -7.64 16.55
N LEU A 70 0.98 -6.40 16.06
CA LEU A 70 0.90 -6.10 14.62
C LEU A 70 2.08 -6.68 13.83
N THR A 71 3.28 -6.61 14.38
CA THR A 71 4.48 -7.23 13.78
C THR A 71 4.32 -8.74 13.66
N SER A 72 3.74 -9.39 14.68
CA SER A 72 3.51 -10.83 14.68
C SER A 72 2.50 -11.23 13.58
N ILE A 73 1.44 -10.46 13.39
CA ILE A 73 0.45 -10.65 12.30
C ILE A 73 1.13 -10.49 10.93
N LEU A 74 1.97 -9.48 10.76
CA LEU A 74 2.71 -9.24 9.51
C LEU A 74 3.63 -10.42 9.18
N VAL A 75 4.43 -10.87 10.16
CA VAL A 75 5.33 -12.01 10.00
C VAL A 75 4.55 -13.28 9.64
N LEU A 76 3.44 -13.57 10.32
CA LEU A 76 2.61 -14.73 10.00
C LEU A 76 2.07 -14.69 8.57
N SER A 77 1.61 -13.51 8.12
CA SER A 77 1.11 -13.27 6.76
C SER A 77 2.19 -13.52 5.70
N ILE A 78 3.40 -13.02 5.91
CA ILE A 78 4.55 -13.21 5.00
C ILE A 78 5.00 -14.67 5.01
N CYS A 79 5.17 -15.29 6.18
CA CYS A 79 5.57 -16.69 6.32
C CYS A 79 4.57 -17.63 5.62
N THR A 80 3.27 -17.36 5.72
CA THR A 80 2.24 -18.15 5.04
C THR A 80 2.39 -18.10 3.51
N GLU A 81 2.63 -16.91 2.93
CA GLU A 81 2.85 -16.77 1.49
C GLU A 81 4.18 -17.41 1.04
N LEU A 82 5.25 -17.24 1.81
CA LEU A 82 6.54 -17.85 1.52
C LEU A 82 6.48 -19.39 1.58
N PHE A 83 5.78 -19.95 2.56
CA PHE A 83 5.57 -21.39 2.67
C PHE A 83 4.74 -21.94 1.49
N GLN A 84 3.68 -21.23 1.09
CA GLN A 84 2.90 -21.59 -0.10
C GLN A 84 3.75 -21.56 -1.38
N ARG A 85 4.68 -20.61 -1.50
CA ARG A 85 5.57 -20.56 -2.66
C ARG A 85 6.65 -21.62 -2.59
N PHE A 86 7.29 -21.85 -1.45
CA PHE A 86 8.28 -22.92 -1.31
C PHE A 86 7.74 -24.30 -1.72
N THR A 87 6.45 -24.57 -1.46
CA THR A 87 5.81 -25.85 -1.79
C THR A 87 5.32 -25.97 -3.24
N LYS A 88 5.04 -24.86 -3.93
CA LYS A 88 4.29 -24.86 -5.21
C LYS A 88 4.88 -23.96 -6.31
N ASP A 89 5.94 -23.22 -6.01
CA ASP A 89 6.47 -22.13 -6.82
C ASP A 89 7.93 -21.81 -6.42
N SER A 90 8.49 -20.70 -6.90
CA SER A 90 9.76 -20.15 -6.43
C SER A 90 9.56 -19.00 -5.43
N ILE A 91 10.39 -18.95 -4.38
CA ILE A 91 10.47 -17.80 -3.48
C ILE A 91 10.86 -16.52 -4.25
N LEU A 92 11.69 -16.63 -5.29
CA LEU A 92 12.06 -15.47 -6.12
C LEU A 92 10.85 -14.83 -6.80
N ASN A 93 9.83 -15.63 -7.13
CA ASN A 93 8.61 -15.12 -7.73
C ASN A 93 7.80 -14.24 -6.76
N TYR A 94 7.96 -14.40 -5.44
CA TYR A 94 7.40 -13.47 -4.45
C TYR A 94 7.95 -12.06 -4.63
N PHE A 95 9.28 -11.94 -4.65
CA PHE A 95 9.95 -10.65 -4.80
C PHE A 95 9.69 -10.04 -6.19
N LYS A 96 9.67 -10.86 -7.26
CA LYS A 96 9.27 -10.38 -8.59
C LYS A 96 7.83 -9.85 -8.59
N SER A 97 6.91 -10.53 -7.92
CA SER A 97 5.50 -10.09 -7.79
C SER A 97 5.38 -8.75 -7.07
N ILE A 98 6.16 -8.54 -5.99
CA ILE A 98 6.24 -7.26 -5.29
C ILE A 98 6.75 -6.17 -6.23
N TYR A 99 7.90 -6.42 -6.89
CA TYR A 99 8.55 -5.45 -7.76
C TYR A 99 7.64 -5.03 -8.93
N GLN A 100 7.06 -6.00 -9.65
CA GLN A 100 6.16 -5.69 -10.76
C GLN A 100 4.86 -5.03 -10.30
N THR A 101 4.36 -5.36 -9.10
CA THR A 101 3.22 -4.63 -8.53
C THR A 101 3.54 -3.15 -8.34
N ILE A 102 4.72 -2.82 -7.80
CA ILE A 102 5.15 -1.43 -7.60
C ILE A 102 5.27 -0.72 -8.95
N ARG A 103 5.98 -1.34 -9.90
CA ARG A 103 6.22 -0.76 -11.22
C ARG A 103 4.92 -0.55 -12.01
N LEU A 104 4.00 -1.51 -11.99
CA LEU A 104 2.71 -1.36 -12.66
C LEU A 104 1.86 -0.25 -12.03
N ARG A 105 1.88 -0.10 -10.70
CA ARG A 105 1.20 1.01 -10.03
C ARG A 105 1.77 2.36 -10.41
N GLN A 106 3.10 2.46 -10.53
CA GLN A 106 3.78 3.68 -10.97
C GLN A 106 3.40 4.03 -12.42
N PHE A 107 3.43 3.04 -13.31
CA PHE A 107 3.04 3.20 -14.70
C PHE A 107 1.58 3.67 -14.86
N LEU A 108 0.67 3.09 -14.07
CA LEU A 108 -0.74 3.41 -14.14
C LEU A 108 -1.11 4.73 -13.46
N LYS A 109 -0.30 5.21 -12.51
CA LYS A 109 -0.62 6.42 -11.75
C LYS A 109 -0.72 7.63 -12.69
N GLN A 110 -1.83 8.35 -12.58
CA GLN A 110 -2.05 9.58 -13.35
C GLN A 110 -1.64 10.78 -12.51
N ASP A 111 -0.91 11.71 -13.11
CA ASP A 111 -0.52 12.94 -12.43
C ASP A 111 -1.75 13.77 -12.09
N GLU A 112 -1.91 14.05 -10.80
CA GLU A 112 -2.98 14.89 -10.27
C GLU A 112 -2.62 16.36 -10.49
N MET A 113 -2.37 16.78 -11.73
CA MET A 113 -2.19 18.19 -12.03
C MET A 113 -3.54 18.89 -11.84
N SER A 114 -3.66 19.66 -10.77
CA SER A 114 -4.73 20.64 -10.61
C SER A 114 -4.40 21.81 -11.52
N GLU A 115 -5.17 22.02 -12.60
CA GLU A 115 -5.18 23.33 -13.22
C GLU A 115 -5.61 24.35 -12.15
N SER A 116 -4.69 25.24 -11.78
CA SER A 116 -5.00 26.38 -10.91
C SER A 116 -5.85 27.36 -11.72
N ILE A 117 -7.16 27.22 -11.66
CA ILE A 117 -8.06 28.25 -12.20
C ILE A 117 -7.98 29.44 -11.24
N ILE A 118 -7.22 30.47 -11.62
CA ILE A 118 -7.20 31.75 -10.93
C ILE A 118 -8.58 32.40 -11.20
N SER A 119 -9.50 32.30 -10.25
CA SER A 119 -10.73 33.11 -10.29
C SER A 119 -10.38 34.56 -9.94
N ILE A 120 -10.68 35.48 -10.86
CA ILE A 120 -10.31 36.91 -10.79
C ILE A 120 -10.91 37.62 -9.56
N ASP A 121 -11.97 37.08 -8.94
CA ASP A 121 -12.75 37.81 -7.94
C ASP A 121 -12.51 37.46 -6.47
N ASN A 122 -11.60 36.56 -6.09
CA ASN A 122 -11.20 36.41 -4.69
C ASN A 122 -9.85 35.72 -4.58
N GLN A 123 -8.96 36.27 -3.76
CA GLN A 123 -7.61 35.79 -3.43
C GLN A 123 -7.65 34.43 -2.70
N THR A 124 -8.12 33.39 -3.37
CA THR A 124 -8.09 32.01 -2.88
C THR A 124 -7.76 31.11 -4.06
N THR A 125 -6.49 30.69 -4.14
CA THR A 125 -6.08 29.58 -5.02
C THR A 125 -6.73 28.30 -4.52
N VAL A 126 -7.94 28.00 -4.99
CA VAL A 126 -8.57 26.70 -4.75
C VAL A 126 -7.93 25.72 -5.73
N THR A 127 -6.95 24.94 -5.27
CA THR A 127 -6.45 23.77 -6.01
C THR A 127 -7.61 22.78 -6.16
N LYS A 128 -8.33 22.85 -7.29
CA LYS A 128 -9.36 21.87 -7.63
C LYS A 128 -8.66 20.59 -8.08
N PHE A 129 -8.50 19.65 -7.15
CA PHE A 129 -8.10 18.29 -7.48
C PHE A 129 -9.11 17.70 -8.45
N ASN A 130 -8.65 17.12 -9.56
CA ASN A 130 -9.54 16.44 -10.48
C ASN A 130 -10.11 15.18 -9.80
N PRO A 131 -11.41 15.14 -9.44
CA PRO A 131 -11.99 14.02 -8.71
C PRO A 131 -11.98 12.72 -9.52
N ILE A 132 -11.86 12.81 -10.86
CA ILE A 132 -11.75 11.67 -11.76
C ILE A 132 -10.40 10.98 -11.55
N LEU A 133 -9.31 11.75 -11.60
CA LEU A 133 -7.94 11.23 -11.44
C LEU A 133 -7.72 10.69 -10.03
N LYS A 134 -8.23 11.37 -9.00
CA LYS A 134 -8.20 10.86 -7.62
C LYS A 134 -8.91 9.50 -7.50
N ASN A 135 -10.11 9.36 -8.07
CA ASN A 135 -10.86 8.11 -8.05
C ASN A 135 -10.15 7.00 -8.85
N PHE A 136 -9.51 7.36 -9.96
CA PHE A 136 -8.72 6.45 -10.77
C PHE A 136 -7.49 5.96 -9.99
N ASN A 137 -6.65 6.87 -9.47
CA ASN A 137 -5.47 6.55 -8.68
C ASN A 137 -5.80 5.71 -7.43
N HIS A 138 -6.93 6.00 -6.78
CA HIS A 138 -7.41 5.18 -5.67
C HIS A 138 -7.78 3.75 -6.10
N ALA A 139 -8.29 3.54 -7.32
CA ALA A 139 -8.53 2.19 -7.85
C ALA A 139 -7.20 1.49 -8.20
N ILE A 140 -6.25 2.20 -8.81
CA ILE A 140 -4.92 1.70 -9.17
C ILE A 140 -4.09 1.29 -7.96
N SER A 141 -4.22 1.96 -6.80
CA SER A 141 -3.55 1.55 -5.56
C SER A 141 -3.94 0.14 -5.09
N SER A 142 -5.02 -0.42 -5.62
CA SER A 142 -5.44 -1.81 -5.36
C SER A 142 -4.92 -2.82 -6.38
N CYS A 143 -4.18 -2.38 -7.40
CA CYS A 143 -3.62 -3.24 -8.44
C CYS A 143 -2.51 -4.14 -7.89
N THR A 144 -2.47 -5.40 -8.33
CA THR A 144 -1.46 -6.38 -7.93
C THR A 144 -1.07 -7.28 -9.08
N VAL A 145 0.19 -7.66 -9.15
CA VAL A 145 0.74 -8.64 -10.10
C VAL A 145 1.24 -9.82 -9.30
N ASP A 146 0.65 -11.00 -9.50
CA ASP A 146 1.10 -12.25 -8.90
C ASP A 146 1.71 -13.14 -9.98
N ILE A 147 3.03 -13.33 -9.89
CA ILE A 147 3.81 -14.18 -10.79
C ILE A 147 4.02 -15.50 -10.10
N ARG A 148 3.71 -16.59 -10.81
CA ARG A 148 3.97 -17.97 -10.41
C ARG A 148 4.69 -18.68 -11.55
N GLN A 149 5.20 -19.87 -11.25
CA GLN A 149 6.01 -20.65 -12.17
C GLN A 149 5.41 -20.80 -13.58
N ASP A 150 4.10 -21.06 -13.68
CA ASP A 150 3.43 -21.31 -14.97
C ASP A 150 2.40 -20.25 -15.35
N THR A 151 2.01 -19.41 -14.38
CA THR A 151 0.94 -18.42 -14.57
C THR A 151 1.32 -17.08 -13.97
N LEU A 152 0.92 -16.02 -14.65
CA LEU A 152 1.01 -14.65 -14.17
C LEU A 152 -0.40 -14.08 -14.15
N SER A 153 -0.82 -13.54 -13.00
CA SER A 153 -2.14 -12.93 -12.86
C SER A 153 -2.01 -11.48 -12.43
N VAL A 154 -2.51 -10.58 -13.27
CA VAL A 154 -2.63 -9.15 -12.97
C VAL A 154 -4.06 -8.89 -12.54
N PHE A 155 -4.22 -8.26 -11.39
CA PHE A 155 -5.48 -7.79 -10.86
C PHE A 155 -5.49 -6.26 -10.88
N ILE A 156 -6.51 -5.66 -11.48
CA ILE A 156 -6.79 -4.23 -11.41
C ILE A 156 -8.21 -4.04 -10.87
N LYS A 157 -8.37 -3.15 -9.89
CA LYS A 157 -9.70 -2.76 -9.40
C LYS A 157 -10.34 -1.83 -10.42
N TYR A 158 -11.54 -2.16 -10.85
CA TYR A 158 -12.27 -1.33 -11.82
C TYR A 158 -12.78 -0.05 -11.11
N PRO A 159 -12.51 1.16 -11.65
CA PRO A 159 -12.96 2.42 -11.05
C PRO A 159 -14.47 2.52 -10.91
N ARG A 160 -14.95 3.29 -9.93
CA ARG A 160 -16.39 3.46 -9.66
C ARG A 160 -17.09 4.39 -10.64
N THR A 161 -16.43 5.48 -11.05
CA THR A 161 -17.03 6.52 -11.91
C THR A 161 -16.80 6.21 -13.39
N GLN A 162 -17.79 6.51 -14.23
CA GLN A 162 -17.73 6.22 -15.67
C GLN A 162 -16.52 6.88 -16.37
N GLN A 163 -16.17 8.10 -15.97
CA GLN A 163 -15.01 8.82 -16.52
C GLN A 163 -13.69 8.11 -16.19
N ALA A 164 -13.51 7.64 -14.95
CA ALA A 164 -12.32 6.87 -14.57
C ALA A 164 -12.32 5.48 -15.22
N GLN A 165 -13.51 4.88 -15.46
CA GLN A 165 -13.61 3.63 -16.22
C GLN A 165 -13.23 3.81 -17.69
N LYS A 166 -13.61 4.93 -18.31
CA LYS A 166 -13.19 5.26 -19.68
C LYS A 166 -11.67 5.39 -19.75
N LEU A 167 -11.07 6.12 -18.81
CA LEU A 167 -9.61 6.23 -18.70
C LEU A 167 -8.92 4.88 -18.57
N LEU A 168 -9.45 3.96 -17.76
CA LEU A 168 -8.89 2.61 -17.66
C LEU A 168 -8.94 1.87 -18.99
N ARG A 169 -10.08 1.94 -19.71
CA ARG A 169 -10.26 1.29 -21.01
C ARG A 169 -9.28 1.79 -22.05
N ASP A 170 -9.08 3.11 -22.10
CA ASP A 170 -8.14 3.74 -23.03
C ASP A 170 -6.69 3.27 -22.75
N MET A 171 -6.37 2.96 -21.49
CA MET A 171 -5.06 2.44 -21.08
C MET A 171 -4.88 0.92 -21.23
N GLU A 172 -5.95 0.12 -21.46
CA GLU A 172 -5.85 -1.35 -21.41
C GLU A 172 -4.83 -1.93 -22.41
N GLY A 173 -4.69 -1.30 -23.59
CA GLY A 173 -3.69 -1.67 -24.60
C GLY A 173 -2.26 -1.45 -24.09
N HIS A 174 -2.00 -0.26 -23.55
CA HIS A 174 -0.70 0.10 -22.96
C HIS A 174 -0.36 -0.77 -21.74
N VAL A 175 -1.36 -1.11 -20.92
CA VAL A 175 -1.18 -2.04 -19.81
C VAL A 175 -0.75 -3.41 -20.31
N LYS A 176 -1.42 -3.93 -21.35
CA LYS A 176 -1.06 -5.23 -21.93
C LYS A 176 0.36 -5.23 -22.50
N GLU A 177 0.75 -4.15 -23.14
CA GLU A 177 2.11 -3.97 -23.66
C GLU A 177 3.15 -3.93 -22.54
N GLU A 178 2.93 -3.13 -21.50
CA GLU A 178 3.86 -2.99 -20.36
C GLU A 178 4.03 -4.33 -19.62
N ILE A 179 2.93 -5.04 -19.32
CA ILE A 179 3.01 -6.34 -18.62
C ILE A 179 3.68 -7.41 -19.49
N SER A 180 3.47 -7.38 -20.81
CA SER A 180 4.09 -8.33 -21.76
C SER A 180 5.58 -8.04 -21.94
N GLY A 181 5.96 -6.77 -22.07
CA GLY A 181 7.36 -6.34 -22.20
C GLY A 181 8.18 -6.67 -20.95
N GLN A 182 7.59 -6.57 -19.76
CA GLN A 182 8.25 -6.97 -18.51
C GLN A 182 8.35 -8.49 -18.32
N ASN A 183 7.55 -9.28 -19.05
CA ASN A 183 7.43 -10.72 -18.88
C ASN A 183 7.48 -11.45 -20.24
N PRO A 184 8.63 -11.45 -20.92
CA PRO A 184 8.77 -12.04 -22.27
C PRO A 184 8.47 -13.55 -22.29
N GLU A 185 8.64 -14.22 -21.15
CA GLU A 185 8.39 -15.65 -20.95
C GLU A 185 6.91 -16.05 -20.86
N TYR A 186 5.98 -15.09 -20.96
CA TYR A 186 4.54 -15.34 -20.82
C TYR A 186 3.75 -14.83 -22.04
N TYR A 187 2.71 -15.57 -22.43
CA TYR A 187 1.69 -15.14 -23.37
C TYR A 187 0.48 -14.59 -22.62
N PHE A 188 0.10 -13.34 -22.89
CA PHE A 188 -1.03 -12.68 -22.23
C PHE A 188 -2.34 -12.78 -23.02
N SER A 189 -3.39 -13.22 -22.34
CA SER A 189 -4.76 -13.16 -22.85
C SER A 189 -5.25 -11.72 -23.01
N SER A 190 -6.41 -11.56 -23.64
CA SER A 190 -7.18 -10.31 -23.54
C SER A 190 -7.60 -10.05 -22.08
N SER A 191 -7.93 -8.79 -21.78
CA SER A 191 -8.44 -8.39 -20.47
C SER A 191 -9.78 -9.07 -20.20
N ILE A 192 -9.97 -9.58 -18.98
CA ILE A 192 -11.23 -10.22 -18.55
C ILE A 192 -11.82 -9.39 -17.42
N ARG A 193 -13.00 -8.83 -17.64
CA ARG A 193 -13.73 -8.07 -16.62
C ARG A 193 -14.75 -8.96 -15.91
N GLU A 194 -14.65 -9.01 -14.59
CA GLU A 194 -15.63 -9.65 -13.71
C GLU A 194 -16.13 -8.64 -12.67
N GLY A 195 -17.26 -8.00 -12.96
CA GLY A 195 -17.85 -6.98 -12.11
C GLY A 195 -16.93 -5.76 -11.93
N ASN A 196 -16.39 -5.60 -10.72
CA ASN A 196 -15.47 -4.50 -10.35
C ASN A 196 -13.98 -4.90 -10.41
N LYS A 197 -13.66 -5.97 -11.13
CA LYS A 197 -12.31 -6.53 -11.26
C LYS A 197 -11.96 -6.65 -12.73
N LEU A 198 -10.74 -6.25 -13.08
CA LEU A 198 -10.15 -6.48 -14.40
C LEU A 198 -8.94 -7.38 -14.21
N TRP A 199 -8.85 -8.41 -15.04
CA TRP A 199 -7.81 -9.44 -14.98
C TRP A 199 -7.03 -9.50 -16.27
N TYR A 200 -5.72 -9.67 -16.16
CA TYR A 200 -4.87 -10.15 -17.25
C TYR A 200 -4.22 -11.45 -16.80
N ILE A 201 -4.23 -12.45 -17.68
CA ILE A 201 -3.65 -13.76 -17.41
C ILE A 201 -2.53 -14.00 -18.41
N GLY A 202 -1.34 -14.22 -17.89
CA GLY A 202 -0.19 -14.73 -18.63
C GLY A 202 -0.04 -16.23 -18.39
N THR A 203 0.12 -17.01 -19.45
CA THR A 203 0.55 -18.41 -19.37
C THR A 203 1.98 -18.50 -19.88
N ARG A 204 2.84 -19.26 -19.19
CA ARG A 204 4.23 -19.41 -19.60
C ARG A 204 4.34 -20.04 -21.00
N ARG A 205 5.34 -19.62 -21.77
CA ARG A 205 5.65 -20.17 -23.10
C ARG A 205 6.13 -21.61 -23.05
#